data_AF-A0A960TEG4-F1
#
_entry.id   AF-A0A960TEG4-F1
#
_cell.length_a   1.000
_cell.length_b   1.000
_cell.length_c   1.000
_cell.angle_alpha   90.00
_cell.angle_beta   90.00
_cell.angle_gamma   90.00
#
_symmetry.space_group_name_H-M   'P 1'
#
loop_
_entity.id
_entity.type
_entity.pdbx_description
1 polymer ?
#
loop_
_entity_poly.entity_id
_entity_poly.type
_entity_poly.pdbx_seq_one_letter_code
_entity_poly.pdbx_strand_id
1 'polypeptide(L)'
;GASPSLDRELALPALKDMRSRYILLASDTSFAALLQAGLVPDLVLCMDTSPATGYYLLQARKYIHAEKAAALGYSGSPLFLSDFFARVMLYESDFPPEQQEDWLSISNPTGNLAGLAISLAASCRASELLLLGSDGTVEGFRSHCRSTGYDYYARTMEGRLRSVETYFYGLSRRTYATGNREQGGALHSATIKRQQDVAGKLGVPIFRADSIHRWIDNMGHRQPARSWSARTVIMPEPALPAEGKPPLWVQ
;
A
#
# COMPACT_ATOMS: atom_id res chain seq x y z
N GLY A 1 1.88 1.57 -5.14
CA GLY A 1 3.21 1.10 -4.68
C GLY A 1 4.15 2.29 -4.63
N ALA A 2 5.45 2.08 -4.41
CA ALA A 2 6.43 3.16 -4.23
C ALA A 2 7.66 3.08 -5.16
N SER A 3 7.61 2.31 -6.25
CA SER A 3 8.70 2.24 -7.23
C SER A 3 9.01 3.60 -7.87
N PRO A 4 10.24 3.84 -8.38
CA PRO A 4 10.65 5.15 -8.92
C PRO A 4 9.77 5.66 -10.07
N SER A 5 9.21 4.77 -10.87
CA SER A 5 8.25 5.09 -11.94
C SER A 5 7.04 5.89 -11.48
N LEU A 6 6.65 5.76 -10.21
CA LEU A 6 5.55 6.52 -9.62
C LEU A 6 5.75 8.04 -9.79
N ASP A 7 6.99 8.55 -9.76
CA ASP A 7 7.28 9.98 -9.97
C ASP A 7 6.68 10.48 -11.32
N ARG A 8 6.79 9.66 -12.38
CA ARG A 8 6.25 9.99 -13.71
C ARG A 8 4.75 9.74 -13.81
N GLU A 9 4.26 8.68 -13.16
CA GLU A 9 2.84 8.33 -13.15
C GLU A 9 2.00 9.40 -12.44
N LEU A 10 2.50 9.95 -11.32
CA LEU A 10 1.83 11.04 -10.57
C LEU A 10 1.89 12.40 -11.26
N ALA A 11 2.77 12.56 -12.27
CA ALA A 11 2.83 13.78 -13.07
C ALA A 11 1.65 13.91 -14.05
N LEU A 12 0.85 12.85 -14.26
CA LEU A 12 -0.30 12.85 -15.16
C LEU A 12 -1.47 13.65 -14.55
N PRO A 13 -1.88 14.80 -15.14
CA PRO A 13 -2.94 15.64 -14.58
C PRO A 13 -4.29 14.92 -14.47
N ALA A 14 -4.58 14.03 -15.43
CA ALA A 14 -5.83 13.27 -15.51
C ALA A 14 -6.15 12.47 -14.24
N LEU A 15 -5.14 12.02 -13.48
CA LEU A 15 -5.38 11.34 -12.20
C LEU A 15 -6.09 12.28 -11.21
N LYS A 16 -5.66 13.54 -11.12
CA LYS A 16 -6.30 14.53 -10.25
C LYS A 16 -7.69 14.90 -10.74
N ASP A 17 -7.83 15.13 -12.04
CA ASP A 17 -9.10 15.56 -12.65
C ASP A 17 -10.21 14.52 -12.46
N MET A 18 -9.85 13.24 -12.40
CA MET A 18 -10.78 12.13 -12.21
C MET A 18 -10.79 11.59 -10.78
N ARG A 19 -10.19 12.27 -9.80
CA ARG A 19 -10.00 11.74 -8.43
C ARG A 19 -11.30 11.24 -7.77
N SER A 20 -12.44 11.84 -8.08
CA SER A 20 -13.77 11.43 -7.57
C SER A 20 -14.35 10.17 -8.22
N ARG A 21 -13.70 9.63 -9.25
CA ARG A 21 -14.18 8.47 -10.01
C ARG A 21 -13.53 7.15 -9.61
N TYR A 22 -12.49 7.17 -8.79
CA TYR A 22 -11.80 5.98 -8.34
C TYR A 22 -11.49 6.05 -6.85
N ILE A 23 -11.27 4.87 -6.28
CA ILE A 23 -10.73 4.72 -4.93
C ILE A 23 -9.20 4.63 -5.03
N LEU A 24 -8.51 5.45 -4.24
CA LEU A 24 -7.06 5.51 -4.19
C LEU A 24 -6.52 4.76 -2.98
N LEU A 25 -5.88 3.63 -3.24
CA LEU A 25 -5.11 2.88 -2.24
C LEU A 25 -3.63 3.29 -2.31
N ALA A 26 -3.04 3.62 -1.16
CA ALA A 26 -1.63 3.92 -1.04
C ALA A 26 -0.91 2.83 -0.24
N SER A 27 0.35 2.53 -0.56
CA SER A 27 1.23 1.96 0.47
C SER A 27 1.65 3.07 1.42
N ASP A 28 1.87 2.72 2.69
CA ASP A 28 2.54 3.60 3.67
C ASP A 28 3.77 4.32 3.08
N THR A 29 4.59 3.58 2.34
CA THR A 29 5.82 4.05 1.71
C THR A 29 5.56 5.14 0.67
N SER A 30 4.48 5.02 -0.11
CA SER A 30 4.10 5.97 -1.17
C SER A 30 3.23 7.12 -0.69
N PHE A 31 2.77 7.08 0.57
CA PHE A 31 1.73 7.98 1.08
C PHE A 31 2.11 9.45 0.92
N ALA A 32 3.32 9.80 1.36
CA ALA A 32 3.85 11.15 1.25
C ALA A 32 4.04 11.62 -0.20
N ALA A 33 4.41 10.73 -1.13
CA ALA A 33 4.54 11.07 -2.55
C ALA A 33 3.18 11.42 -3.18
N LEU A 34 2.13 10.68 -2.81
CA LEU A 34 0.76 10.97 -3.25
C LEU A 34 0.26 12.31 -2.71
N LEU A 35 0.49 12.57 -1.42
CA LEU A 35 0.12 13.86 -0.81
C LEU A 35 0.87 15.04 -1.44
N GLN A 36 2.17 14.89 -1.72
CA GLN A 36 2.95 15.89 -2.45
C GLN A 36 2.37 16.17 -3.85
N ALA A 37 1.88 15.13 -4.52
CA ALA A 37 1.17 15.26 -5.79
C ALA A 37 -0.24 15.83 -5.63
N GLY A 38 -0.73 16.14 -4.43
CA GLY A 38 -2.09 16.64 -4.19
C GLY A 38 -3.16 15.55 -4.36
N LEU A 39 -2.78 14.28 -4.26
CA LEU A 39 -3.67 13.13 -4.29
C LEU A 39 -3.79 12.55 -2.89
N VAL A 40 -4.85 12.90 -2.18
CA VAL A 40 -5.16 12.32 -0.86
C VAL A 40 -5.68 10.90 -1.05
N PRO A 41 -5.03 9.85 -0.52
CA PRO A 41 -5.53 8.49 -0.59
C PRO A 41 -6.81 8.31 0.22
N ASP A 42 -7.68 7.41 -0.22
CA ASP A 42 -8.85 6.99 0.58
C ASP A 42 -8.42 6.03 1.69
N LEU A 43 -7.43 5.18 1.39
CA LEU A 43 -6.92 4.18 2.31
C LEU A 43 -5.41 3.98 2.15
N VAL A 44 -4.68 4.03 3.25
CA VAL A 44 -3.24 3.71 3.33
C VAL A 44 -3.07 2.31 3.91
N LEU A 45 -2.41 1.44 3.16
CA LEU A 45 -2.11 0.07 3.55
C LEU A 45 -0.79 0.07 4.36
N CYS A 46 -0.90 -0.13 5.66
CA CYS A 46 0.20 -0.12 6.64
C CYS A 46 0.48 -1.55 7.11
N MET A 47 1.33 -2.26 6.37
CA MET A 47 1.60 -3.68 6.60
C MET A 47 2.85 -3.97 7.41
N ASP A 48 3.83 -3.09 7.33
CA ASP A 48 5.10 -3.30 8.00
C ASP A 48 5.00 -2.88 9.48
N THR A 49 5.29 -3.81 10.37
CA THR A 49 5.35 -3.58 11.83
C THR A 49 6.67 -2.94 12.26
N SER A 50 7.61 -2.77 11.34
CA SER A 50 8.88 -2.13 11.57
C SER A 50 8.73 -0.68 12.04
N PRO A 51 9.61 -0.20 12.94
CA PRO A 51 9.75 1.23 13.24
C PRO A 51 10.01 2.08 11.99
N ALA A 52 10.51 1.49 10.90
CA ALA A 52 10.69 2.17 9.62
C ALA A 52 9.40 2.78 9.07
N THR A 53 8.24 2.16 9.37
CA THR A 53 6.91 2.69 9.03
C THR A 53 6.70 4.09 9.59
N GLY A 54 7.24 4.38 10.78
CA GLY A 54 7.21 5.71 11.39
C GLY A 54 7.85 6.78 10.50
N TYR A 55 8.94 6.48 9.79
CA TYR A 55 9.57 7.45 8.87
C TYR A 55 8.68 7.77 7.66
N TYR A 56 7.93 6.79 7.14
CA TYR A 56 6.98 7.02 6.05
C TYR A 56 5.86 7.98 6.48
N LEU A 57 5.30 7.75 7.67
CA LEU A 57 4.19 8.54 8.19
C LEU A 57 4.63 9.94 8.67
N LEU A 58 5.80 10.06 9.29
CA LEU A 58 6.39 11.36 9.63
C LEU A 58 6.67 12.21 8.40
N GLN A 59 7.15 11.59 7.32
CA GLN A 59 7.33 12.27 6.05
C GLN A 59 6.00 12.73 5.45
N ALA A 60 4.93 11.93 5.61
CA ALA A 60 3.59 12.28 5.13
C ALA A 60 2.94 13.42 5.93
N ARG A 61 3.17 13.51 7.25
CA ARG A 61 2.63 14.58 8.12
C ARG A 61 3.04 16.00 7.70
N LYS A 62 4.06 16.15 6.88
CA LYS A 62 4.49 17.46 6.33
C LYS A 62 3.48 18.05 5.34
N TYR A 63 2.59 17.21 4.81
CA TYR A 63 1.64 17.60 3.79
C TYR A 63 0.25 17.80 4.38
N ILE A 64 -0.45 18.80 3.83
CA ILE A 64 -1.84 19.10 4.16
C ILE A 64 -2.71 17.89 3.81
N HIS A 65 -3.71 17.57 4.64
CA HIS A 65 -4.68 16.49 4.44
C HIS A 65 -4.17 15.07 4.70
N ALA A 66 -2.98 14.90 5.27
CA ALA A 66 -2.51 13.59 5.74
C ALA A 66 -3.54 12.93 6.70
N GLU A 67 -4.17 13.73 7.55
CA GLU A 67 -5.16 13.31 8.53
C GLU A 67 -6.49 12.81 7.92
N LYS A 68 -6.76 13.16 6.65
CA LYS A 68 -8.01 12.79 5.96
C LYS A 68 -8.00 11.36 5.44
N ALA A 69 -6.82 10.76 5.27
CA ALA A 69 -6.72 9.37 4.84
C ALA A 69 -7.11 8.43 5.99
N ALA A 70 -7.73 7.29 5.68
CA ALA A 70 -7.83 6.18 6.62
C ALA A 70 -6.62 5.26 6.46
N ALA A 71 -6.29 4.49 7.49
CA ALA A 71 -5.32 3.41 7.41
C ALA A 71 -5.97 2.04 7.52
N LEU A 72 -5.39 1.06 6.83
CA LEU A 72 -5.62 -0.36 7.04
C LEU A 72 -4.33 -0.97 7.60
N GLY A 73 -4.35 -1.34 8.87
CA GLY A 73 -3.25 -2.04 9.54
C GLY A 73 -3.57 -3.52 9.74
N TYR A 74 -2.54 -4.36 9.79
CA TYR A 74 -2.69 -5.70 10.38
C TYR A 74 -2.98 -5.58 11.89
N SER A 75 -3.61 -6.56 12.52
CA SER A 75 -3.90 -6.53 13.96
C SER A 75 -2.66 -6.38 14.86
N GLY A 76 -1.53 -6.94 14.44
CA GLY A 76 -0.22 -6.70 15.04
C GLY A 76 0.48 -5.40 14.60
N SER A 77 -0.23 -4.48 13.95
CA SER A 77 0.37 -3.23 13.47
C SER A 77 0.77 -2.30 14.63
N PRO A 78 1.72 -1.38 14.41
CA PRO A 78 2.19 -0.50 15.47
C PRO A 78 1.08 0.41 16.00
N LEU A 79 0.97 0.53 17.32
CA LEU A 79 -0.05 1.36 17.97
C LEU A 79 -0.01 2.83 17.53
N PHE A 80 1.16 3.32 17.12
CA PHE A 80 1.33 4.70 16.66
C PHE A 80 0.54 5.02 15.39
N LEU A 81 0.00 4.05 14.63
CA LEU A 81 -0.87 4.35 13.48
C LEU A 81 -2.04 5.27 13.86
N SER A 82 -2.59 5.08 15.07
CA SER A 82 -3.68 5.90 15.59
C SER A 82 -3.28 7.37 15.82
N ASP A 83 -1.99 7.67 15.96
CA ASP A 83 -1.50 9.04 16.05
C ASP A 83 -1.53 9.72 14.67
N PHE A 84 -1.41 8.97 13.57
CA PHE A 84 -1.27 9.53 12.22
C PHE A 84 -2.57 9.63 11.44
N PHE A 85 -3.55 8.78 11.76
CA PHE A 85 -4.79 8.66 11.00
C PHE A 85 -6.00 8.86 11.89
N ALA A 86 -6.98 9.64 11.43
CA ALA A 86 -8.25 9.81 12.14
C ALA A 86 -9.07 8.50 12.22
N ARG A 87 -8.83 7.58 11.27
CA ARG A 87 -9.47 6.27 11.23
C ARG A 87 -8.45 5.20 10.88
N VAL A 88 -8.29 4.23 11.78
CA VAL A 88 -7.52 3.01 11.56
C VAL A 88 -8.49 1.84 11.53
N MET A 89 -8.48 1.10 10.43
CA MET A 89 -9.15 -0.18 10.30
C MET A 89 -8.10 -1.28 10.48
N LEU A 90 -8.44 -2.29 11.26
CA LEU A 90 -7.61 -3.46 11.40
C LEU A 90 -8.16 -4.56 10.49
N TYR A 91 -7.27 -5.30 9.85
CA TYR A 91 -7.63 -6.54 9.20
C TYR A 91 -6.75 -7.67 9.70
N GLU A 92 -7.33 -8.86 9.66
CA GLU A 92 -6.63 -10.09 9.96
C GLU A 92 -6.14 -10.72 8.67
N SER A 93 -4.89 -11.18 8.69
CA SER A 93 -4.23 -11.87 7.59
C SER A 93 -4.44 -13.35 7.78
N ASP A 94 -4.61 -14.13 6.70
CA ASP A 94 -4.60 -15.60 6.76
C ASP A 94 -3.23 -16.22 7.16
N PHE A 95 -2.34 -15.38 7.68
CA PHE A 95 -1.00 -15.70 8.14
C PHE A 95 -0.68 -14.98 9.47
N PRO A 96 -0.25 -15.70 10.52
CA PRO A 96 -0.01 -17.15 10.55
C PRO A 96 -1.33 -17.97 10.47
N PRO A 97 -1.28 -19.24 9.99
CA PRO A 97 -2.46 -20.11 9.76
C PRO A 97 -3.25 -20.47 11.03
N GLU A 98 -2.80 -19.99 12.19
CA GLU A 98 -3.33 -20.27 13.53
C GLU A 98 -4.58 -19.42 13.85
N GLN A 99 -4.99 -18.54 12.94
CA GLN A 99 -6.21 -17.75 13.09
C GLN A 99 -7.44 -18.63 12.82
N GLN A 100 -8.26 -18.79 13.85
CA GLN A 100 -9.38 -19.73 13.95
C GLN A 100 -10.41 -19.61 12.82
N GLU A 101 -11.16 -20.69 12.59
CA GLU A 101 -12.39 -20.70 11.81
C GLU A 101 -13.33 -19.59 12.35
N ASP A 102 -13.81 -18.70 11.47
CA ASP A 102 -14.76 -17.58 11.72
C ASP A 102 -14.20 -16.14 11.78
N TRP A 103 -12.90 -15.90 11.59
CA TRP A 103 -12.40 -14.52 11.42
C TRP A 103 -12.52 -13.99 9.99
N LEU A 104 -12.88 -12.70 9.89
CA LEU A 104 -12.90 -11.96 8.63
C LEU A 104 -11.47 -11.65 8.18
N SER A 105 -10.83 -12.65 7.57
CA SER A 105 -9.47 -12.51 7.05
C SER A 105 -9.49 -12.02 5.60
N ILE A 106 -8.48 -11.23 5.23
CA ILE A 106 -8.19 -10.90 3.84
C ILE A 106 -6.93 -11.66 3.46
N SER A 107 -7.07 -12.65 2.58
CA SER A 107 -5.92 -13.40 2.08
C SER A 107 -4.97 -12.48 1.32
N ASN A 108 -3.66 -12.59 1.57
CA ASN A 108 -2.63 -11.94 0.76
C ASN A 108 -1.76 -12.98 0.04
N PRO A 109 -2.28 -13.62 -1.02
CA PRO A 109 -1.63 -14.76 -1.65
C PRO A 109 -0.37 -14.39 -2.43
N THR A 110 -0.01 -13.10 -2.54
CA THR A 110 1.26 -12.68 -3.15
C THR A 110 2.34 -12.34 -2.12
N GLY A 111 1.97 -12.16 -0.85
CA GLY A 111 2.88 -11.79 0.24
C GLY A 111 3.42 -10.35 0.16
N ASN A 112 2.78 -9.47 -0.60
CA ASN A 112 3.15 -8.05 -0.69
C ASN A 112 1.92 -7.14 -0.76
N LEU A 113 2.13 -5.83 -0.67
CA LEU A 113 1.05 -4.83 -0.63
C LEU A 113 0.17 -4.83 -1.88
N ALA A 114 0.73 -5.14 -3.06
CA ALA A 114 -0.07 -5.22 -4.27
C ALA A 114 -1.03 -6.42 -4.25
N GLY A 115 -0.62 -7.56 -3.68
CA GLY A 115 -1.55 -8.68 -3.44
C GLY A 115 -2.69 -8.32 -2.52
N LEU A 116 -2.41 -7.63 -1.42
CA LEU A 116 -3.46 -7.15 -0.52
C LEU A 116 -4.42 -6.21 -1.25
N ALA A 117 -3.91 -5.30 -2.08
CA ALA A 117 -4.75 -4.42 -2.90
C ALA A 117 -5.63 -5.21 -3.90
N ILE A 118 -5.10 -6.29 -4.50
CA ILE A 118 -5.86 -7.19 -5.39
C ILE A 118 -6.97 -7.89 -4.62
N SER A 119 -6.67 -8.46 -3.44
CA SER A 119 -7.66 -9.12 -2.61
C SER A 119 -8.74 -8.15 -2.12
N LEU A 120 -8.36 -6.93 -1.71
CA LEU A 120 -9.30 -5.87 -1.35
C LEU A 120 -10.22 -5.49 -2.51
N ALA A 121 -9.66 -5.31 -3.70
CA ALA A 121 -10.42 -5.00 -4.91
C ALA A 121 -11.43 -6.12 -5.22
N ALA A 122 -11.00 -7.39 -5.12
CA ALA A 122 -11.87 -8.56 -5.32
C ALA A 122 -13.00 -8.60 -4.30
N SER A 123 -12.70 -8.46 -3.01
CA SER A 123 -13.69 -8.45 -1.92
C SER A 123 -14.70 -7.31 -2.07
N CYS A 124 -14.29 -6.19 -2.64
CA CYS A 124 -15.16 -5.05 -2.92
C CYS A 124 -15.91 -5.15 -4.27
N ARG A 125 -15.71 -6.25 -5.03
CA ARG A 125 -16.22 -6.41 -6.41
C ARG A 125 -15.87 -5.22 -7.31
N ALA A 126 -14.65 -4.71 -7.16
CA ALA A 126 -14.14 -3.64 -8.00
C ALA A 126 -14.15 -4.10 -9.46
N SER A 127 -14.54 -3.20 -10.36
CA SER A 127 -14.59 -3.52 -11.79
C SER A 127 -13.20 -3.75 -12.38
N GLU A 128 -12.20 -3.00 -11.89
CA GLU A 128 -10.82 -2.99 -12.37
C GLU A 128 -9.88 -2.47 -11.28
N LEU A 129 -8.59 -2.79 -11.38
CA LEU A 129 -7.53 -2.29 -10.50
C LEU A 129 -6.35 -1.75 -11.31
N LEU A 130 -5.97 -0.49 -11.09
CA LEU A 130 -4.74 0.09 -11.65
C LEU A 130 -3.61 0.02 -10.62
N LEU A 131 -2.54 -0.68 -10.95
CA LEU A 131 -1.34 -0.80 -10.11
C LEU A 131 -0.24 0.16 -10.57
N LEU A 132 -0.03 1.22 -9.80
CA LEU A 132 0.99 2.25 -10.00
C LEU A 132 2.16 2.10 -9.02
N GLY A 133 3.37 2.45 -9.45
CA GLY A 133 4.59 2.36 -8.64
C GLY A 133 4.83 0.95 -8.10
N SER A 134 4.48 -0.09 -8.87
CA SER A 134 4.57 -1.50 -8.46
C SER A 134 5.34 -2.35 -9.47
N ASP A 135 6.24 -1.72 -10.21
CA ASP A 135 7.06 -2.33 -11.26
C ASP A 135 8.47 -2.73 -10.79
N GLY A 136 8.77 -2.57 -9.50
CA GLY A 136 10.04 -3.03 -8.90
C GLY A 136 11.29 -2.48 -9.58
N THR A 137 11.18 -1.40 -10.34
CA THR A 137 12.29 -0.83 -11.10
C THR A 137 13.27 -0.09 -10.19
N VAL A 138 14.51 0.08 -10.67
CA VAL A 138 15.54 0.90 -10.03
C VAL A 138 15.96 1.98 -11.00
N GLU A 139 16.00 3.23 -10.55
CA GLU A 139 16.37 4.37 -11.38
C GLU A 139 17.33 5.29 -10.63
N GLY A 140 18.52 5.51 -11.18
CA GLY A 140 19.52 6.38 -10.56
C GLY A 140 19.86 5.99 -9.11
N PHE A 141 20.08 4.69 -8.86
CA PHE A 141 20.31 4.09 -7.53
C PHE A 141 19.13 4.14 -6.56
N ARG A 142 17.97 4.67 -6.98
CA ARG A 142 16.76 4.69 -6.16
C ARG A 142 15.93 3.43 -6.41
N SER A 143 15.59 2.72 -5.35
CA SER A 143 14.59 1.65 -5.36
C SER A 143 13.16 2.15 -5.13
N HIS A 144 13.01 3.43 -4.76
CA HIS A 144 11.74 4.05 -4.43
C HIS A 144 11.61 5.44 -5.06
N CYS A 145 10.38 5.90 -5.26
CA CYS A 145 10.04 7.27 -5.65
C CYS A 145 10.52 8.30 -4.62
N ARG A 146 10.44 9.59 -4.99
CA ARG A 146 10.82 10.69 -4.09
C ARG A 146 9.81 10.82 -2.97
N SER A 147 10.17 11.58 -1.93
CA SER A 147 9.27 11.90 -0.82
C SER A 147 8.80 10.69 0.00
N THR A 148 9.42 9.53 -0.15
CA THR A 148 9.22 8.40 0.76
C THR A 148 10.00 8.61 2.07
N GLY A 149 9.72 7.78 3.07
CA GLY A 149 10.47 7.73 4.33
C GLY A 149 11.95 7.38 4.15
N TYR A 150 12.32 6.70 3.06
CA TYR A 150 13.72 6.54 2.67
C TYR A 150 14.39 7.87 2.33
N ASP A 151 13.72 8.74 1.56
CA ASP A 151 14.20 10.09 1.24
C ASP A 151 14.27 10.95 2.50
N TYR A 152 13.25 10.86 3.38
CA TYR A 152 13.27 11.53 4.68
C TYR A 152 14.49 11.12 5.51
N TYR A 153 14.67 9.81 5.72
CA TYR A 153 15.79 9.29 6.50
C TYR A 153 17.13 9.64 5.87
N ALA A 154 17.28 9.48 4.55
CA ALA A 154 18.50 9.83 3.84
C ALA A 154 18.90 11.30 4.06
N ARG A 155 17.93 12.22 4.02
CA ARG A 155 18.14 13.66 4.27
C ARG A 155 18.50 13.96 5.71
N THR A 156 17.94 13.24 6.69
CA THR A 156 18.35 13.41 8.10
C THR A 156 19.78 12.94 8.37
N MET A 157 20.32 12.08 7.51
CA MET A 157 21.67 11.53 7.60
C MET A 157 22.68 12.24 6.69
N GLU A 158 22.25 13.25 5.95
CA GLU A 158 23.09 14.01 5.02
C GLU A 158 24.10 14.88 5.78
N GLY A 159 25.31 14.98 5.24
CA GLY A 159 26.34 15.87 5.76
C GLY A 159 27.44 16.11 4.74
N ARG A 160 28.44 16.94 5.11
CA ARG A 160 29.54 17.34 4.21
C ARG A 160 30.28 16.17 3.55
N LEU A 161 30.37 15.03 4.24
CA LEU A 161 31.08 13.82 3.77
C LEU A 161 30.14 12.72 3.27
N ARG A 162 28.82 12.94 3.33
CA ARG A 162 27.82 11.93 3.00
C ARG A 162 26.60 12.59 2.36
N SER A 163 26.55 12.52 1.03
CA SER A 163 25.38 12.98 0.30
C SER A 163 24.22 11.97 0.41
N VAL A 164 23.02 12.40 0.04
CA VAL A 164 21.83 11.54 -0.08
C VAL A 164 22.07 10.39 -1.07
N GLU A 165 22.81 10.62 -2.17
CA GLU A 165 23.19 9.59 -3.13
C GLU A 165 24.04 8.49 -2.50
N THR A 166 24.88 8.82 -1.52
CA THR A 166 25.68 7.83 -0.79
C THR A 166 24.78 6.84 -0.04
N TYR A 167 23.67 7.33 0.54
CA TYR A 167 22.68 6.47 1.19
C TYR A 167 22.00 5.54 0.19
N PHE A 168 21.50 6.06 -0.94
CA PHE A 168 20.82 5.26 -1.95
C PHE A 168 21.76 4.28 -2.66
N TYR A 169 23.01 4.68 -2.91
CA TYR A 169 24.03 3.76 -3.39
C TYR A 169 24.24 2.59 -2.41
N GLY A 170 24.37 2.87 -1.11
CA GLY A 170 24.49 1.83 -0.09
C GLY A 170 23.24 0.94 0.06
N LEU A 171 22.04 1.50 -0.11
CA LEU A 171 20.79 0.74 -0.13
C LEU A 171 20.74 -0.18 -1.36
N SER A 172 21.03 0.35 -2.55
CA SER A 172 21.05 -0.43 -3.79
C SER A 172 22.08 -1.57 -3.74
N ARG A 173 23.28 -1.34 -3.17
CA ARG A 173 24.24 -2.43 -2.94
C ARG A 173 23.70 -3.50 -2.02
N ARG A 174 23.02 -3.16 -0.92
CA ARG A 174 22.52 -4.17 0.03
C ARG A 174 21.32 -4.96 -0.52
N THR A 175 20.44 -4.29 -1.26
CA THR A 175 19.25 -4.91 -1.84
C THR A 175 19.57 -5.72 -3.11
N TYR A 176 20.66 -5.40 -3.82
CA TYR A 176 20.98 -5.98 -5.14
C TYR A 176 22.39 -6.62 -5.26
N ALA A 177 23.23 -6.66 -4.21
CA ALA A 177 24.50 -7.40 -4.24
C ALA A 177 24.35 -8.91 -3.95
N THR A 178 23.16 -9.39 -3.59
CA THR A 178 22.89 -10.81 -3.30
C THR A 178 22.23 -11.57 -4.45
N GLY A 179 21.96 -10.94 -5.60
CA GLY A 179 21.49 -11.62 -6.80
C GLY A 179 21.98 -10.92 -8.05
N ASN A 180 22.56 -11.66 -9.00
CA ASN A 180 22.86 -11.17 -10.35
C ASN A 180 21.71 -10.30 -10.85
N ARG A 181 21.99 -9.15 -11.49
CA ARG A 181 20.94 -8.26 -12.06
C ARG A 181 19.88 -9.02 -12.89
N GLU A 182 20.26 -10.14 -13.51
CA GLU A 182 19.38 -11.08 -14.21
C GLU A 182 18.37 -11.80 -13.29
N GLN A 183 18.78 -12.20 -12.08
CA GLN A 183 17.91 -12.82 -11.08
C GLN A 183 16.90 -11.82 -10.50
N GLY A 184 17.29 -10.54 -10.34
CA GLY A 184 16.37 -9.48 -9.93
C GLY A 184 15.24 -9.27 -10.93
N GLY A 185 15.55 -9.26 -12.24
CA GLY A 185 14.55 -9.20 -13.30
C GLY A 185 13.64 -10.43 -13.34
N ALA A 186 14.19 -11.62 -13.12
CA ALA A 186 13.41 -12.86 -13.07
C ALA A 186 12.45 -12.93 -11.87
N LEU A 187 12.91 -12.53 -10.67
CA LEU A 187 12.08 -12.46 -9.46
C LEU A 187 10.97 -11.40 -9.60
N HIS A 188 11.28 -10.27 -10.21
CA HIS A 188 10.30 -9.23 -10.48
C HIS A 188 9.23 -9.70 -11.47
N SER A 189 9.65 -10.33 -12.56
CA SER A 189 8.74 -10.92 -13.55
C SER A 189 7.86 -12.02 -12.93
N ALA A 190 8.42 -12.85 -12.05
CA ALA A 190 7.66 -13.85 -11.30
C ALA A 190 6.63 -13.21 -10.35
N THR A 191 6.97 -12.08 -9.72
CA THR A 191 6.05 -11.34 -8.84
C THR A 191 4.90 -10.71 -9.64
N ILE A 192 5.19 -10.07 -10.78
CA ILE A 192 4.16 -9.54 -11.69
C ILE A 192 3.23 -10.67 -12.15
N LYS A 193 3.80 -11.79 -12.57
CA LYS A 193 3.04 -12.96 -13.02
C LYS A 193 2.14 -13.48 -11.91
N ARG A 194 2.67 -13.65 -10.68
CA ARG A 194 1.89 -14.08 -9.51
C ARG A 194 0.72 -13.11 -9.21
N GLN A 195 0.95 -11.81 -9.31
CA GLN A 195 -0.11 -10.81 -9.14
C GLN A 195 -1.20 -10.95 -10.22
N GLN A 196 -0.81 -11.15 -11.49
CA GLN A 196 -1.76 -11.38 -12.59
C GLN A 196 -2.55 -12.68 -12.41
N ASP A 197 -1.87 -13.77 -12.03
CA ASP A 197 -2.50 -15.08 -11.81
C ASP A 197 -3.54 -15.02 -10.67
N VAL A 198 -3.19 -14.36 -9.56
CA VAL A 198 -4.11 -14.15 -8.43
C VAL A 198 -5.30 -13.31 -8.85
N ALA A 199 -5.07 -12.21 -9.56
CA ALA A 199 -6.16 -11.33 -10.00
C ALA A 199 -7.09 -12.01 -11.01
N GLY A 200 -6.54 -12.81 -11.91
CA GLY A 200 -7.31 -13.64 -12.84
C GLY A 200 -8.21 -14.64 -12.10
N LYS A 201 -7.68 -15.32 -11.07
CA LYS A 201 -8.47 -16.22 -10.20
C LYS A 201 -9.58 -15.50 -9.44
N LEU A 202 -9.32 -14.26 -9.02
CA LEU A 202 -10.27 -13.43 -8.28
C LEU A 202 -11.21 -12.60 -9.19
N GLY A 203 -11.05 -12.70 -10.51
CA GLY A 203 -11.89 -11.97 -11.47
C GLY A 203 -11.68 -10.45 -11.46
N VAL A 204 -10.49 -9.97 -11.08
CA VAL A 204 -10.15 -8.53 -11.04
C VAL A 204 -9.23 -8.18 -12.22
N PRO A 205 -9.70 -7.46 -13.24
CA PRO A 205 -8.83 -6.95 -14.30
C PRO A 205 -7.77 -5.99 -13.74
N ILE A 206 -6.49 -6.25 -14.02
CA ILE A 206 -5.38 -5.38 -13.62
C ILE A 206 -4.87 -4.57 -14.80
N PHE A 207 -4.73 -3.27 -14.57
CA PHE A 207 -3.98 -2.35 -15.40
C PHE A 207 -2.67 -1.99 -14.68
N ARG A 208 -1.64 -1.63 -15.46
CA ARG A 208 -0.34 -1.17 -14.96
C ARG A 208 0.03 0.15 -15.62
N ALA A 209 1.20 0.68 -15.25
CA ALA A 209 1.73 1.94 -15.73
C ALA A 209 1.77 2.07 -17.26
N ASP A 210 2.15 0.99 -17.97
CA ASP A 210 2.18 0.93 -19.43
C ASP A 210 0.80 1.11 -20.09
N SER A 211 -0.27 0.80 -19.35
CA SER A 211 -1.66 0.83 -19.78
C SER A 211 -2.45 1.97 -19.14
N ILE A 212 -1.78 2.91 -18.45
CA ILE A 212 -2.45 3.98 -17.70
C ILE A 212 -3.31 4.87 -18.60
N HIS A 213 -2.87 5.19 -19.81
CA HIS A 213 -3.65 6.02 -20.74
C HIS A 213 -4.94 5.32 -21.17
N ARG A 214 -4.88 4.02 -21.50
CA ARG A 214 -6.08 3.23 -21.80
C ARG A 214 -7.03 3.17 -20.61
N TRP A 215 -6.49 3.03 -19.39
CA TRP A 215 -7.30 3.06 -18.18
C TRP A 215 -7.97 4.42 -17.97
N ILE A 216 -7.25 5.53 -18.20
CA ILE A 216 -7.78 6.89 -18.14
C ILE A 216 -8.93 7.08 -19.13
N ASP A 217 -8.73 6.65 -20.38
CA ASP A 217 -9.76 6.75 -21.44
C ASP A 217 -11.04 6.00 -21.04
N ASN A 218 -10.90 4.79 -20.48
CA ASN A 218 -12.02 4.00 -19.98
C ASN A 218 -12.75 4.66 -18.81
N MET A 219 -12.04 5.42 -17.96
CA MET A 219 -12.60 6.10 -16.79
C MET A 219 -13.39 7.36 -17.14
N GLY A 220 -13.08 8.02 -18.26
CA GLY A 220 -13.76 9.24 -18.72
C GLY A 220 -15.28 9.10 -18.84
N HIS A 221 -15.77 7.87 -19.08
CA HIS A 221 -17.18 7.55 -19.24
C HIS A 221 -17.87 7.02 -17.96
N ARG A 222 -17.14 6.82 -16.86
CA ARG A 222 -17.68 6.23 -15.63
C ARG A 222 -18.28 7.28 -14.69
N GLN A 223 -19.36 6.89 -14.00
CA GLN A 223 -19.92 7.69 -12.91
C GLN A 223 -18.91 7.81 -11.75
N PRO A 224 -19.01 8.87 -10.91
CA PRO A 224 -18.19 8.99 -9.71
C PRO A 224 -18.26 7.73 -8.84
N ALA A 225 -17.15 7.36 -8.23
CA ALA A 225 -17.12 6.24 -7.30
C ALA A 225 -18.02 6.60 -6.12
N ARG A 226 -19.11 5.84 -5.94
CA ARG A 226 -19.93 5.98 -4.73
C ARG A 226 -19.05 5.65 -3.52
N SER A 227 -19.26 6.38 -2.43
CA SER A 227 -18.53 6.26 -1.17
C SER A 227 -18.30 4.79 -0.78
N TRP A 228 -17.11 4.51 -0.23
CA TRP A 228 -16.82 3.25 0.43
C TRP A 228 -17.87 2.99 1.52
N SER A 229 -18.79 2.05 1.27
CA SER A 229 -19.22 1.17 2.34
C SER A 229 -18.32 -0.05 2.24
N ALA A 230 -17.19 -0.04 2.94
CA ALA A 230 -16.83 -1.31 3.57
C ALA A 230 -18.11 -1.70 4.30
N ARG A 231 -18.75 -2.81 3.91
CA ARG A 231 -19.76 -3.37 4.80
C ARG A 231 -18.98 -3.57 6.08
N THR A 232 -19.20 -2.71 7.07
CA THR A 232 -19.02 -3.12 8.44
C THR A 232 -19.88 -4.36 8.50
N VAL A 233 -19.26 -5.53 8.49
CA VAL A 233 -19.93 -6.71 8.99
C VAL A 233 -20.14 -6.34 10.45
N ILE A 234 -21.27 -5.72 10.74
CA ILE A 234 -21.76 -5.57 12.10
C ILE A 234 -21.99 -7.02 12.50
N MET A 235 -20.99 -7.59 13.17
CA MET A 235 -21.20 -8.84 13.89
C MET A 235 -22.40 -8.57 14.82
N PRO A 236 -23.37 -9.49 14.92
CA PRO A 236 -24.27 -9.44 16.06
C PRO A 236 -23.41 -9.32 17.32
N GLU A 237 -23.87 -8.52 18.30
CA GLU A 237 -23.17 -8.38 19.58
C GLU A 237 -22.69 -9.76 20.04
N PRO A 238 -21.40 -9.93 20.39
CA PRO A 238 -20.94 -11.19 20.92
C PRO A 238 -21.85 -11.50 22.12
N ALA A 239 -22.55 -12.63 22.06
CA ALA A 239 -23.33 -13.10 23.18
C ALA A 239 -22.39 -13.11 24.39
N LEU A 240 -22.73 -12.31 25.41
CA LEU A 240 -21.98 -12.28 26.66
C LEU A 240 -21.80 -13.74 27.10
N PRO A 241 -20.56 -14.16 27.44
CA PRO A 241 -20.37 -15.49 27.98
C PRO A 241 -21.30 -15.65 29.18
N ALA A 242 -22.03 -16.76 29.22
CA ALA A 242 -22.84 -17.13 30.38
C ALA A 242 -22.00 -16.94 31.64
N GLU A 243 -22.59 -16.31 32.65
CA GLU A 243 -21.93 -15.86 33.88
C GLU A 243 -20.92 -16.89 34.39
N GLY A 244 -19.65 -16.47 34.56
CA GLY A 244 -18.63 -17.25 35.26
C GLY A 244 -17.41 -17.72 34.48
N LYS A 245 -17.22 -17.33 33.21
CA LYS A 245 -15.94 -17.53 32.50
C LYS A 245 -15.26 -16.19 32.20
N PRO A 246 -13.98 -16.00 32.60
CA PRO A 246 -13.26 -14.78 32.25
C PRO A 246 -13.09 -14.68 30.72
N PRO A 247 -13.12 -13.46 30.15
CA PRO A 247 -12.87 -13.27 28.73
C PRO A 247 -11.46 -13.72 28.37
N LEU A 248 -11.35 -14.45 27.25
CA LEU A 248 -10.14 -15.12 26.74
C LEU A 248 -8.97 -14.21 26.35
N TRP A 249 -9.03 -12.91 26.70
CA TRP A 249 -7.98 -11.92 26.41
C TRP A 249 -7.02 -11.67 27.58
N VAL A 250 -7.11 -12.47 28.64
CA VAL A 250 -6.12 -12.49 29.73
C VAL A 250 -5.65 -13.92 29.93
N GLN A 251 -4.64 -14.33 29.14
CA GLN A 251 -3.63 -15.34 29.49
C GLN A 251 -2.40 -15.16 28.61
#